data_AF-A0A3E2TRD8-F1
#
_entry.id   AF-A0A3E2TRD8-F1
#
_cell.length_a   1.000
_cell.length_b   1.000
_cell.length_c   1.000
_cell.angle_alpha   90.00
_cell.angle_beta   90.00
_cell.angle_gamma   90.00
#
_symmetry.space_group_name_H-M   'P 1'
#
loop_
_entity.id
_entity.type
_entity.pdbx_description
1 polymer ?
#
loop_
_entity_poly.entity_id
_entity_poly.type
_entity_poly.pdbx_seq_one_letter_code
_entity_poly.pdbx_strand_id
1 'polypeptide(L)'
;MISDNQMISGRQASWIFMLDMLAAGLFSLTAAKEQASSLTMLVGSLLTIGLVLIYYKASFCMFDQYEKKTGIRLSEQKLPGILCLLWLIFYLAGLIWALRFYCAVIADRIPVAYGRVLPIIFLMAALIYGAGKGMEVRGRMSELMGWLICLPLILLFIFGLQQVIQSGCWRYLMVESVKQEGGISLLLMLKNGLAGAAFFMLSDQPLLLWRCIQRQSRRKGIYPVAFAGAGLMLLFSTGLTVCLLSPEGIAGERYPFGVVLQLIRFPGNFISRYDIFFVMLWMMSFFVFAGGMLIHLTVAAKGLIRTDNKDAKMDRKLALLFGILITAGLLCGCYAEREPQNRNYIMCMGIDSDPEGGLKISYGFPDLSALTGTDAGEAEPMRVITAASVSEASELLNASSDKTTDYSQMPVILMGKDLFEDQEKRSQVMNELADEKTIRRTALIARAEHTAEDILQLDDDVHGSVGVFIYELCQNNYENKGCTMSILENFIGGRAGDETVIPVFENNSGIPEIIELISYK
;
A
#
# COMPACT_ATOMS: atom_id res chain seq x y z
N MET A 1 23.33 -5.27 -37.23
CA MET A 1 22.72 -3.93 -37.40
C MET A 1 21.34 -3.93 -36.76
N ILE A 2 21.24 -3.54 -35.48
CA ILE A 2 19.96 -3.20 -34.84
C ILE A 2 20.01 -1.68 -34.77
N SER A 3 19.17 -0.99 -35.54
CA SER A 3 19.11 0.47 -35.50
C SER A 3 18.72 0.94 -34.11
N ASP A 4 19.51 1.83 -33.50
CA ASP A 4 19.20 2.58 -32.28
C ASP A 4 18.00 3.53 -32.51
N ASN A 5 16.82 2.98 -32.76
CA ASN A 5 15.59 3.74 -32.76
C ASN A 5 14.97 3.55 -31.39
N GLN A 6 15.28 4.49 -30.48
CA GLN A 6 14.66 4.70 -29.16
C GLN A 6 13.17 5.09 -29.27
N MET A 7 12.47 4.48 -30.22
CA MET A 7 11.15 4.84 -30.66
C MET A 7 10.16 3.76 -30.24
N ILE A 8 9.04 4.19 -29.67
CA ILE A 8 8.00 3.33 -29.15
C ILE A 8 6.74 3.41 -30.00
N SER A 9 6.01 2.30 -30.05
CA SER A 9 4.70 2.25 -30.67
C SER A 9 3.69 3.05 -29.85
N GLY A 10 2.57 3.44 -30.48
CA GLY A 10 1.53 4.16 -29.76
C GLY A 10 0.89 3.35 -28.62
N ARG A 11 0.74 2.04 -28.82
CA ARG A 11 0.24 1.12 -27.80
C ARG A 11 1.21 0.99 -26.63
N GLN A 12 2.51 0.92 -26.89
CA GLN A 12 3.54 0.89 -25.85
C GLN A 12 3.55 2.18 -25.04
N ALA A 13 3.40 3.34 -25.70
CA ALA A 13 3.24 4.62 -25.02
C ALA A 13 2.00 4.65 -24.11
N SER A 14 0.85 4.13 -24.58
CA SER A 14 -0.36 4.02 -23.74
C SER A 14 -0.12 3.17 -22.49
N TRP A 15 0.59 2.04 -22.62
CA TRP A 15 0.88 1.16 -21.48
C TRP A 15 1.86 1.79 -20.48
N ILE A 16 2.90 2.46 -20.96
CA ILE A 16 3.82 3.24 -20.11
C ILE A 16 3.01 4.26 -19.31
N PHE A 17 2.17 5.04 -19.99
CA PHE A 17 1.30 6.02 -19.33
C PHE A 17 0.37 5.39 -18.29
N MET A 18 -0.29 4.30 -18.64
CA MET A 18 -1.25 3.65 -17.77
C MET A 18 -0.60 3.11 -16.50
N LEU A 19 0.56 2.47 -16.61
CA LEU A 19 1.30 1.91 -15.48
C LEU A 19 1.93 2.99 -14.60
N ASP A 20 2.50 4.03 -15.21
CA ASP A 20 3.03 5.18 -14.46
C ASP A 20 1.92 5.88 -13.67
N MET A 21 0.75 6.06 -14.28
CA MET A 21 -0.39 6.66 -13.61
C MET A 21 -0.97 5.76 -12.51
N LEU A 22 -0.98 4.45 -12.70
CA LEU A 22 -1.41 3.49 -11.67
C LEU A 22 -0.48 3.55 -10.45
N ALA A 23 0.84 3.55 -10.69
CA ALA A 23 1.82 3.69 -9.61
C ALA A 23 1.66 5.03 -8.88
N ALA A 24 1.71 6.16 -9.60
CA ALA A 24 1.61 7.50 -9.04
C ALA A 24 0.27 7.75 -8.34
N GLY A 25 -0.84 7.27 -8.91
CA GLY A 25 -2.18 7.42 -8.36
C GLY A 25 -2.33 6.68 -7.02
N LEU A 26 -1.87 5.43 -6.96
CA LEU A 26 -1.90 4.66 -5.71
C LEU A 26 -0.95 5.24 -4.65
N PHE A 27 0.15 5.88 -5.05
CA PHE A 27 0.99 6.65 -4.13
C PHE A 27 0.33 7.93 -3.64
N SER A 28 -0.46 8.62 -4.47
CA SER A 28 -1.15 9.84 -4.05
C SER A 28 -2.11 9.60 -2.88
N LEU A 29 -2.69 8.41 -2.78
CA LEU A 29 -3.54 8.01 -1.65
C LEU A 29 -2.78 7.97 -0.32
N THR A 30 -1.46 7.76 -0.35
CA THR A 30 -0.60 7.76 0.85
C THR A 30 -0.30 9.17 1.37
N ALA A 31 -0.55 10.19 0.56
CA ALA A 31 -0.38 11.59 0.92
C ALA A 31 -1.59 12.16 1.68
N ALA A 32 -2.72 11.45 1.72
CA ALA A 32 -3.95 11.82 2.44
C ALA A 32 -3.83 11.52 3.95
N LYS A 33 -2.78 12.03 4.60
CA LYS A 33 -2.53 11.85 6.05
C LYS A 33 -3.40 12.73 6.95
N GLU A 34 -3.97 13.79 6.39
CA GLU A 34 -4.94 14.62 7.11
C GLU A 34 -6.30 13.92 7.03
N GLN A 35 -7.09 14.04 8.11
CA GLN A 35 -8.46 13.50 8.22
C GLN A 35 -9.39 14.20 7.21
N ALA A 36 -9.16 13.87 5.94
CA ALA A 36 -9.90 14.37 4.80
C ALA A 36 -11.14 13.51 4.67
N SER A 37 -12.28 14.16 4.49
CA SER A 37 -13.51 13.41 4.28
C SER A 37 -13.45 12.58 3.00
N SER A 38 -14.24 11.53 3.03
CA SER A 38 -14.55 10.66 1.90
C SER A 38 -14.79 11.43 0.60
N LEU A 39 -15.60 12.50 0.67
CA LEU A 39 -15.90 13.37 -0.48
C LEU A 39 -14.68 14.16 -0.96
N THR A 40 -13.86 14.67 -0.03
CA THR A 40 -12.65 15.43 -0.35
C THR A 40 -11.65 14.58 -1.13
N MET A 41 -11.50 13.31 -0.78
CA MET A 41 -10.60 12.38 -1.49
C MET A 41 -11.10 12.05 -2.90
N LEU A 42 -12.41 11.81 -3.04
CA LEU A 42 -13.03 11.53 -4.34
C LEU A 42 -12.92 12.73 -5.29
N VAL A 43 -13.28 13.93 -4.82
CA VAL A 43 -13.16 15.14 -5.63
C VAL A 43 -11.70 15.51 -5.88
N GLY A 44 -10.81 15.31 -4.91
CA GLY A 44 -9.36 15.47 -5.10
C GLY A 44 -8.81 14.54 -6.19
N SER A 45 -9.30 13.30 -6.25
CA SER A 45 -8.94 12.34 -7.31
C SER A 45 -9.46 12.80 -8.68
N LEU A 46 -10.71 13.26 -8.76
CA LEU A 46 -11.28 13.85 -9.99
C LEU A 46 -10.51 15.11 -10.45
N LEU A 47 -10.13 15.97 -9.51
CA LEU A 47 -9.34 17.17 -9.78
C LEU A 47 -7.95 16.80 -10.30
N THR A 48 -7.29 15.84 -9.65
CA THR A 48 -6.01 15.28 -10.09
C THR A 48 -6.10 14.80 -11.54
N ILE A 49 -7.15 14.04 -11.84
CA ILE A 49 -7.42 13.51 -13.16
C ILE A 49 -7.59 14.66 -14.17
N GLY A 50 -8.43 15.65 -13.86
CA GLY A 50 -8.65 16.82 -14.71
C GLY A 50 -7.37 17.62 -14.98
N LEU A 51 -6.58 17.89 -13.94
CA LEU A 51 -5.33 18.65 -14.04
C LEU A 51 -4.30 17.94 -14.92
N VAL A 52 -4.15 16.62 -14.75
CA VAL A 52 -3.22 15.83 -15.56
C VAL A 52 -3.68 15.81 -17.03
N LEU A 53 -4.97 15.63 -17.32
CA LEU A 53 -5.49 15.74 -18.70
C LEU A 53 -5.17 17.09 -19.34
N ILE A 54 -5.42 18.18 -18.60
CA ILE A 54 -5.18 19.53 -19.08
C ILE A 54 -3.69 19.73 -19.36
N TYR A 55 -2.84 19.34 -18.42
CA TYR A 55 -1.38 19.46 -18.55
C TYR A 55 -0.84 18.70 -19.77
N TYR A 56 -1.25 17.44 -19.96
CA TYR A 56 -0.82 16.63 -21.10
C TYR A 56 -1.38 17.15 -22.43
N LYS A 57 -2.67 17.48 -22.48
CA LYS A 57 -3.31 18.03 -23.68
C LYS A 57 -2.68 19.36 -24.10
N ALA A 58 -2.44 20.25 -23.13
CA ALA A 58 -1.77 21.53 -23.37
C ALA A 58 -0.34 21.32 -23.88
N SER A 59 0.43 20.46 -23.23
CA SER A 59 1.81 20.15 -23.62
C SER A 59 1.90 19.60 -25.05
N PHE A 60 1.10 18.58 -25.38
CA PHE A 60 1.09 17.98 -26.72
C PHE A 60 0.59 18.96 -27.79
N CYS A 61 -0.40 19.81 -27.48
CA CYS A 61 -0.87 20.84 -28.39
C CYS A 61 0.22 21.89 -28.67
N MET A 62 0.91 22.33 -27.62
CA MET A 62 2.04 23.26 -27.73
C MET A 62 3.17 22.67 -28.59
N PHE A 63 3.53 21.40 -28.38
CA PHE A 63 4.57 20.74 -29.17
C PHE A 63 4.17 20.55 -30.63
N ASP A 64 2.92 20.12 -30.90
CA ASP A 64 2.39 19.98 -32.27
C ASP A 64 2.40 21.33 -33.01
N GLN A 65 1.96 22.41 -32.34
CA GLN A 65 1.98 23.75 -32.91
C GLN A 65 3.40 24.27 -33.14
N TYR A 66 4.33 24.00 -32.22
CA TYR A 66 5.72 24.39 -32.36
C TYR A 66 6.38 23.73 -33.56
N GLU A 67 6.25 22.41 -33.71
CA GLU A 67 6.82 21.67 -34.85
C GLU A 67 6.19 22.11 -36.17
N LYS A 68 4.88 22.39 -36.20
CA LYS A 68 4.19 22.92 -37.40
C LYS A 68 4.65 24.32 -37.79
N LYS A 69 4.88 25.21 -36.82
CA LYS A 69 5.29 26.60 -37.07
C LYS A 69 6.75 26.72 -37.46
N THR A 70 7.63 25.94 -36.82
CA THR A 70 9.08 26.06 -37.02
C THR A 70 9.62 25.10 -38.07
N GLY A 71 8.88 24.03 -38.39
CA GLY A 71 9.35 22.94 -39.27
C GLY A 71 10.46 22.07 -38.65
N ILE A 72 10.94 22.43 -37.45
CA ILE A 72 12.00 21.73 -36.73
C ILE A 72 11.37 20.75 -35.75
N ARG A 73 11.84 19.51 -35.75
CA ARG A 73 11.40 18.53 -34.76
C ARG A 73 11.92 18.90 -33.39
N LEU A 74 11.05 18.87 -32.38
CA LEU A 74 11.42 19.13 -30.99
C LEU A 74 12.45 18.12 -30.45
N SER A 75 12.59 16.97 -31.14
CA SER A 75 13.61 15.96 -30.91
C SER A 75 15.03 16.39 -31.29
N GLU A 76 15.18 17.36 -32.18
CA GLU A 76 16.47 17.79 -32.73
C GLU A 76 17.05 19.00 -31.98
N GLN A 77 16.25 19.64 -31.12
CA GLN A 77 16.67 20.81 -30.36
C GLN A 77 17.34 20.43 -29.04
N LYS A 78 18.51 21.04 -28.80
CA LYS A 78 19.22 20.98 -27.52
C LYS A 78 18.46 21.80 -26.47
N LEU A 79 18.21 21.20 -25.32
CA LEU A 79 17.56 21.88 -24.19
C LEU A 79 18.55 22.83 -23.49
N PRO A 80 18.07 23.97 -22.94
CA PRO A 80 18.92 24.88 -22.17
C PRO A 80 19.55 24.17 -20.97
N GLY A 81 20.83 24.42 -20.69
CA GLY A 81 21.55 23.77 -19.60
C GLY A 81 20.92 23.98 -18.21
N ILE A 82 20.36 25.17 -17.95
CA ILE A 82 19.62 25.48 -16.71
C ILE A 82 18.39 24.58 -16.58
N LEU A 83 17.67 24.36 -17.67
CA LEU A 83 16.48 23.52 -17.66
C LEU A 83 16.86 22.04 -17.49
N CYS A 84 17.96 21.58 -18.10
CA CYS A 84 18.52 20.25 -17.84
C CYS A 84 18.95 20.08 -16.37
N LEU A 85 19.53 21.10 -15.73
CA LEU A 85 19.92 21.06 -14.33
C LEU A 85 18.71 20.95 -13.40
N LEU A 86 17.68 21.79 -13.60
CA LEU A 86 16.43 21.71 -12.85
C LEU A 86 15.74 20.36 -13.04
N TRP A 87 15.76 19.85 -14.28
CA TRP A 87 15.21 18.54 -14.61
C TRP A 87 15.96 17.42 -13.87
N LEU A 88 17.29 17.50 -13.79
CA LEU A 88 18.12 16.55 -13.05
C LEU A 88 17.82 16.56 -11.55
N ILE A 89 17.76 17.75 -10.92
CA ILE A 89 17.46 17.89 -9.48
C ILE A 89 16.09 17.30 -9.16
N PHE A 90 15.08 17.64 -9.96
CA PHE A 90 13.70 17.22 -9.74
C PHE A 90 13.55 15.68 -9.79
N TYR A 91 14.11 15.03 -10.82
CA TYR A 91 14.00 13.57 -10.94
C TYR A 91 14.94 12.81 -9.99
N LEU A 92 16.04 13.41 -9.56
CA LEU A 92 16.89 12.81 -8.54
C LEU A 92 16.16 12.76 -7.19
N ALA A 93 15.54 13.87 -6.80
CA ALA A 93 14.71 13.93 -5.60
C ALA A 93 13.52 12.95 -5.69
N GLY A 94 12.85 12.92 -6.85
CA GLY A 94 11.76 11.99 -7.13
C GLY A 94 12.16 10.52 -7.01
N LEU A 95 13.31 10.14 -7.59
CA LEU A 95 13.81 8.77 -7.56
C LEU A 95 14.22 8.34 -6.14
N ILE A 96 14.87 9.23 -5.37
CA ILE A 96 15.21 8.98 -3.95
C ILE A 96 13.92 8.74 -3.15
N TRP A 97 12.91 9.59 -3.34
CA TRP A 97 11.62 9.44 -2.66
C TRP A 97 10.95 8.12 -3.04
N ALA A 98 10.89 7.80 -4.33
CA ALA A 98 10.28 6.57 -4.84
C ALA A 98 10.97 5.32 -4.28
N LEU A 99 12.30 5.30 -4.21
CA LEU A 99 13.03 4.14 -3.68
C LEU A 99 12.90 4.00 -2.17
N ARG A 100 12.87 5.11 -1.41
CA ARG A 100 12.56 5.08 0.03
C ARG A 100 11.15 4.56 0.27
N PHE A 101 10.20 4.96 -0.56
CA PHE A 101 8.83 4.46 -0.52
C PHE A 101 8.80 2.95 -0.77
N TYR A 102 9.46 2.47 -1.82
CA TYR A 102 9.56 1.04 -2.11
C TYR A 102 10.14 0.25 -0.93
N CYS A 103 11.26 0.72 -0.35
CA CYS A 103 11.88 0.07 0.80
C CYS A 103 10.95 0.02 2.01
N ALA A 104 10.16 1.09 2.25
CA ALA A 104 9.20 1.13 3.34
C ALA A 104 8.04 0.14 3.12
N VAL A 105 7.49 0.06 1.90
CA VAL A 105 6.43 -0.93 1.58
C VAL A 105 6.94 -2.36 1.74
N ILE A 106 8.15 -2.66 1.25
CA ILE A 106 8.76 -3.99 1.42
C ILE A 106 9.01 -4.29 2.90
N ALA A 107 9.47 -3.30 3.68
CA ALA A 107 9.70 -3.49 5.10
C ALA A 107 8.41 -3.80 5.87
N ASP A 108 7.31 -3.16 5.51
CA ASP A 108 6.02 -3.28 6.22
C ASP A 108 5.21 -4.50 5.74
N ARG A 109 5.38 -4.93 4.48
CA ARG A 109 4.55 -5.99 3.87
C ARG A 109 5.24 -7.34 3.70
N ILE A 110 6.56 -7.38 3.57
CA ILE A 110 7.32 -8.63 3.44
C ILE A 110 7.94 -8.98 4.80
N PRO A 111 7.61 -10.16 5.36
CA PRO A 111 8.23 -10.62 6.60
C PRO A 111 9.75 -10.67 6.49
N VAL A 112 10.43 -10.31 7.58
CA VAL A 112 11.89 -10.09 7.57
C VAL A 112 12.66 -11.38 7.39
N ALA A 113 12.04 -12.52 7.75
CA ALA A 113 12.54 -13.87 7.52
C ALA A 113 13.00 -14.11 6.06
N TYR A 114 12.40 -13.43 5.08
CA TYR A 114 12.70 -13.61 3.66
C TYR A 114 13.86 -12.73 3.14
N GLY A 115 14.54 -11.96 3.99
CA GLY A 115 15.69 -11.15 3.61
C GLY A 115 15.32 -9.95 2.72
N ARG A 116 14.99 -8.81 3.36
CA ARG A 116 14.51 -7.57 2.69
C ARG A 116 15.48 -6.97 1.65
N VAL A 117 16.76 -7.32 1.71
CA VAL A 117 17.78 -6.84 0.76
C VAL A 117 17.64 -7.44 -0.61
N LEU A 118 17.24 -8.71 -0.69
CA LEU A 118 17.22 -9.42 -1.95
C LEU A 118 16.22 -8.78 -2.94
N PRO A 119 14.96 -8.45 -2.56
CA PRO A 119 14.05 -7.69 -3.41
C PRO A 119 14.60 -6.34 -3.85
N ILE A 120 15.30 -5.62 -2.96
CA ILE A 120 15.89 -4.31 -3.26
C ILE A 120 17.02 -4.44 -4.29
N ILE A 121 17.91 -5.44 -4.14
CA ILE A 121 18.99 -5.70 -5.11
C ILE A 121 18.40 -6.08 -6.46
N PHE A 122 17.41 -6.97 -6.51
CA PHE A 122 16.74 -7.36 -7.76
C PHE A 122 16.07 -6.18 -8.44
N LEU A 123 15.37 -5.33 -7.67
CA LEU A 123 14.78 -4.10 -8.18
C LEU A 123 15.85 -3.20 -8.79
N MET A 124 16.94 -2.94 -8.07
CA MET A 124 18.02 -2.08 -8.55
C MET A 124 18.66 -2.62 -9.83
N ALA A 125 18.92 -3.93 -9.89
CA ALA A 125 19.46 -4.57 -11.08
C ALA A 125 18.51 -4.42 -12.28
N ALA A 126 17.20 -4.60 -12.07
CA ALA A 126 16.19 -4.43 -13.11
C ALA A 126 16.09 -2.98 -13.59
N LEU A 127 16.12 -2.00 -12.67
CA LEU A 127 16.08 -0.57 -13.00
C LEU A 127 17.31 -0.14 -13.81
N ILE A 128 18.51 -0.54 -13.37
CA ILE A 128 19.77 -0.23 -14.07
C ILE A 128 19.78 -0.88 -15.46
N TYR A 129 19.34 -2.13 -15.57
CA TYR A 129 19.26 -2.83 -16.85
C TYR A 129 18.26 -2.16 -17.80
N GLY A 130 17.05 -1.84 -17.33
CA GLY A 130 16.02 -1.17 -18.11
C GLY A 130 16.48 0.20 -18.60
N ALA A 131 17.02 1.04 -17.72
CA ALA A 131 17.54 2.35 -18.09
C ALA A 131 18.74 2.27 -19.05
N GLY A 132 19.62 1.28 -18.89
CA GLY A 132 20.78 1.07 -19.78
C GLY A 132 20.43 0.59 -21.19
N LYS A 133 19.18 0.15 -21.43
CA LYS A 133 18.66 -0.23 -22.75
C LYS A 133 17.79 0.87 -23.37
N GLY A 134 17.18 1.73 -22.56
CA GLY A 134 16.42 2.89 -23.00
C GLY A 134 14.92 2.64 -23.21
N MET A 135 14.26 3.58 -23.88
CA MET A 135 12.80 3.68 -23.97
C MET A 135 12.15 2.56 -24.77
N GLU A 136 12.83 2.00 -25.77
CA GLU A 136 12.28 0.90 -26.59
C GLU A 136 12.02 -0.36 -25.73
N VAL A 137 12.99 -0.73 -24.89
CA VAL A 137 12.87 -1.89 -24.00
C VAL A 137 11.85 -1.62 -22.91
N ARG A 138 11.85 -0.41 -22.32
CA ARG A 138 10.82 0.00 -21.35
C ARG A 138 9.42 -0.13 -21.94
N GLY A 139 9.18 0.34 -23.16
CA GLY A 139 7.87 0.22 -23.83
C GLY A 139 7.42 -1.22 -24.05
N ARG A 140 8.33 -2.13 -24.43
CA ARG A 140 8.03 -3.57 -24.56
C ARG A 140 7.72 -4.22 -23.21
N MET A 141 8.48 -3.88 -22.17
CA MET A 141 8.23 -4.36 -20.82
C MET A 141 6.88 -3.88 -20.30
N SER A 142 6.56 -2.59 -20.45
CA SER A 142 5.27 -2.03 -20.04
C SER A 142 4.09 -2.67 -20.77
N GLU A 143 4.24 -3.08 -22.02
CA GLU A 143 3.18 -3.78 -22.75
C GLU A 143 2.91 -5.19 -22.19
N LEU A 144 3.95 -5.92 -21.78
CA LEU A 144 3.82 -7.22 -21.14
C LEU A 144 3.27 -7.09 -19.71
N MET A 145 3.88 -6.20 -18.92
CA MET A 145 3.49 -5.94 -17.53
C MET A 145 2.10 -5.31 -17.43
N GLY A 146 1.70 -4.53 -18.43
CA GLY A 146 0.41 -3.86 -18.49
C GLY A 146 -0.75 -4.83 -18.31
N TRP A 147 -0.81 -5.88 -19.13
CA TRP A 147 -1.83 -6.91 -19.01
C TRP A 147 -1.70 -7.70 -17.71
N LEU A 148 -0.47 -8.04 -17.32
CA LEU A 148 -0.19 -8.83 -16.12
C LEU A 148 -0.65 -8.12 -14.83
N ILE A 149 -0.55 -6.79 -14.78
CA ILE A 149 -0.92 -5.98 -13.61
C ILE A 149 -2.40 -5.58 -13.68
N CYS A 150 -2.86 -5.10 -14.83
CA CYS A 150 -4.20 -4.53 -14.95
C CYS A 150 -5.30 -5.59 -14.88
N LEU A 151 -5.09 -6.79 -15.43
CA LEU A 151 -6.15 -7.82 -15.42
C LEU A 151 -6.49 -8.29 -14.00
N PRO A 152 -5.52 -8.66 -13.13
CA PRO A 152 -5.81 -8.98 -11.74
C PRO A 152 -6.41 -7.81 -10.97
N LEU A 153 -5.95 -6.57 -11.19
CA LEU A 153 -6.52 -5.40 -10.52
C LEU A 153 -7.96 -5.11 -10.94
N ILE A 154 -8.31 -5.34 -12.22
CA ILE A 154 -9.70 -5.23 -12.68
C ILE A 154 -10.59 -6.26 -11.98
N LEU A 155 -10.12 -7.51 -11.85
CA LEU A 155 -10.86 -8.54 -11.10
C LEU A 155 -11.04 -8.12 -9.64
N LEU A 156 -9.98 -7.61 -9.01
CA LEU A 156 -10.04 -7.08 -7.64
C LEU A 156 -11.06 -5.94 -7.51
N PHE A 157 -11.12 -5.02 -8.48
CA PHE A 157 -12.12 -3.95 -8.47
C PHE A 157 -13.55 -4.48 -8.63
N ILE A 158 -13.76 -5.52 -9.44
CA ILE A 158 -15.09 -6.15 -9.61
C ILE A 158 -15.55 -6.74 -8.28
N PHE A 159 -14.71 -7.55 -7.62
CA PHE A 159 -15.06 -8.17 -6.33
C PHE A 159 -15.19 -7.13 -5.22
N GLY A 160 -14.29 -6.14 -5.15
CA GLY A 160 -14.37 -5.06 -4.19
C GLY A 160 -15.66 -4.24 -4.35
N LEU A 161 -16.08 -3.95 -5.59
CA LEU A 161 -17.34 -3.24 -5.85
C LEU A 161 -18.54 -4.10 -5.47
N GLN A 162 -18.53 -5.39 -5.80
CA GLN A 162 -19.57 -6.32 -5.40
C GLN A 162 -19.71 -6.38 -3.87
N GLN A 163 -18.59 -6.46 -3.14
CA GLN A 163 -18.57 -6.45 -1.69
C GLN A 163 -19.17 -5.15 -1.13
N VAL A 164 -18.77 -3.98 -1.65
CA VAL A 164 -19.31 -2.67 -1.23
C VAL A 164 -20.82 -2.57 -1.45
N ILE A 165 -21.33 -3.14 -2.54
CA ILE A 165 -22.77 -3.15 -2.84
C ILE A 165 -23.51 -4.07 -1.87
N GLN A 166 -23.00 -5.28 -1.64
CA GLN A 166 -23.63 -6.28 -0.78
C GLN A 166 -23.62 -5.89 0.69
N SER A 167 -22.52 -5.34 1.19
CA SER A 167 -22.38 -4.89 2.58
C SER A 167 -23.09 -3.56 2.87
N GLY A 168 -23.61 -2.87 1.83
CA GLY A 168 -24.22 -1.56 1.99
C GLY A 168 -23.25 -0.45 2.43
N CYS A 169 -21.93 -0.69 2.42
CA CYS A 169 -20.92 0.26 2.90
C CYS A 169 -20.95 1.61 2.14
N TRP A 170 -21.49 1.65 0.93
CA TRP A 170 -21.67 2.90 0.18
C TRP A 170 -22.60 3.90 0.87
N ARG A 171 -23.51 3.45 1.75
CA ARG A 171 -24.44 4.33 2.49
C ARG A 171 -23.70 5.27 3.45
N TYR A 172 -22.54 4.85 3.98
CA TYR A 172 -21.73 5.69 4.87
C TYR A 172 -21.20 6.93 4.16
N LEU A 173 -20.90 6.84 2.86
CA LEU A 173 -20.51 8.00 2.06
C LEU A 173 -21.57 9.11 2.09
N MET A 174 -22.84 8.70 2.05
CA MET A 174 -23.99 9.61 2.09
C MET A 174 -24.18 10.20 3.50
N VAL A 175 -24.09 9.37 4.54
CA VAL A 175 -24.24 9.83 5.94
C VAL A 175 -23.13 10.78 6.36
N GLU A 176 -21.88 10.49 6.00
CA GLU A 176 -20.73 11.35 6.28
C GLU A 176 -20.84 12.69 5.54
N SER A 177 -21.29 12.67 4.28
CA SER A 177 -21.51 13.90 3.49
C SER A 177 -22.60 14.81 4.08
N VAL A 178 -23.57 14.24 4.80
CA VAL A 178 -24.65 14.99 5.47
C VAL A 178 -24.21 15.51 6.85
N LYS A 179 -23.40 14.74 7.61
CA LYS A 179 -22.88 15.16 8.91
C LYS A 179 -21.81 16.26 8.83
N GLN A 180 -21.16 16.43 7.67
CA GLN A 180 -20.25 17.54 7.43
C GLN A 180 -21.00 18.87 7.17
N GLU A 181 -21.73 19.39 8.16
CA GLU A 181 -22.28 20.76 8.13
C GLU A 181 -21.19 21.84 8.34
N GLY A 182 -19.97 21.44 8.72
CA GLY A 182 -18.81 22.33 8.85
C GLY A 182 -17.96 22.39 7.59
N GLY A 183 -18.42 23.12 6.57
CA GLY A 183 -17.64 23.63 5.44
C GLY A 183 -16.63 22.68 4.79
N ILE A 184 -17.02 22.06 3.67
CA ILE A 184 -16.09 21.43 2.72
C ILE A 184 -14.93 22.40 2.46
N SER A 185 -13.76 22.13 3.02
CA SER A 185 -12.62 23.02 2.87
C SER A 185 -12.08 22.86 1.46
N LEU A 186 -12.52 23.74 0.57
CA LEU A 186 -12.03 23.85 -0.81
C LEU A 186 -10.49 23.79 -0.87
N LEU A 187 -9.83 24.37 0.15
CA LEU A 187 -8.39 24.31 0.34
C LEU A 187 -7.84 22.89 0.48
N LEU A 188 -8.48 22.01 1.25
CA LEU A 188 -8.07 20.62 1.43
C LEU A 188 -8.30 19.80 0.16
N MET A 189 -9.42 20.03 -0.53
CA MET A 189 -9.69 19.41 -1.84
C MET A 189 -8.64 19.81 -2.87
N LEU A 190 -8.30 21.10 -2.94
CA LEU A 190 -7.26 21.63 -3.82
C LEU A 190 -5.91 21.06 -3.44
N LYS A 191 -5.55 21.03 -2.16
CA LYS A 191 -4.28 20.47 -1.66
C LYS A 191 -4.15 19.00 -2.04
N ASN A 192 -5.17 18.19 -1.82
CA ASN A 192 -5.16 16.76 -2.17
C ASN A 192 -5.09 16.56 -3.68
N GLY A 193 -5.86 17.31 -4.46
CA GLY A 193 -5.80 17.21 -5.92
C GLY A 193 -4.49 17.72 -6.54
N LEU A 194 -3.89 18.77 -5.96
CA LEU A 194 -2.58 19.29 -6.37
C LEU A 194 -1.45 18.35 -5.97
N ALA A 195 -1.49 17.80 -4.75
CA ALA A 195 -0.53 16.82 -4.28
C ALA A 195 -0.57 15.55 -5.15
N GLY A 196 -1.77 15.06 -5.46
CA GLY A 196 -1.97 14.00 -6.44
C GLY A 196 -1.35 14.34 -7.79
N ALA A 197 -1.71 15.48 -8.36
CA ALA A 197 -1.16 15.96 -9.64
C ALA A 197 0.37 16.11 -9.62
N ALA A 198 0.98 16.48 -8.50
CA ALA A 198 2.43 16.58 -8.36
C ALA A 198 3.14 15.22 -8.50
N PHE A 199 2.56 14.13 -8.01
CA PHE A 199 3.08 12.78 -8.24
C PHE A 199 3.03 12.37 -9.72
N PHE A 200 2.04 12.88 -10.47
CA PHE A 200 2.00 12.67 -11.92
C PHE A 200 3.01 13.53 -12.68
N MET A 201 3.47 14.64 -12.13
CA MET A 201 4.59 15.40 -12.71
C MET A 201 5.94 14.70 -12.49
N LEU A 202 6.04 13.90 -11.43
CA LEU A 202 7.19 13.04 -11.16
C LEU A 202 7.27 11.84 -12.12
N SER A 203 6.18 11.47 -12.81
CA SER A 203 6.20 10.45 -13.87
C SER A 203 6.75 11.01 -15.20
N ASP A 204 6.61 10.25 -16.29
CA ASP A 204 7.19 10.63 -17.58
C ASP A 204 6.73 12.01 -18.10
N GLN A 205 7.68 12.90 -18.41
CA GLN A 205 7.31 14.19 -19.02
C GLN A 205 6.68 14.01 -20.41
N PRO A 206 5.63 14.78 -20.75
CA PRO A 206 5.07 14.87 -22.10
C PRO A 206 6.14 15.04 -23.19
N LEU A 207 7.19 15.80 -22.89
CA LEU A 207 8.29 16.10 -23.80
C LEU A 207 9.10 14.86 -24.21
N LEU A 208 9.41 13.95 -23.27
CA LEU A 208 10.20 12.76 -23.57
C LEU A 208 9.37 11.78 -24.43
N LEU A 209 8.12 11.58 -24.06
CA LEU A 209 7.21 10.71 -24.81
C LEU A 209 6.90 11.28 -26.19
N TRP A 210 6.77 12.60 -26.32
CA TRP A 210 6.62 13.25 -27.63
C TRP A 210 7.79 12.93 -28.58
N ARG A 211 9.03 12.91 -28.07
CA ARG A 211 10.24 12.58 -28.84
C ARG A 211 10.29 11.12 -29.29
N CYS A 212 9.82 10.20 -28.46
CA CYS A 212 9.96 8.76 -28.70
C CYS A 212 8.81 8.12 -29.51
N ILE A 213 7.67 8.79 -29.74
CA ILE A 213 6.55 8.14 -30.45
C ILE A 213 6.77 8.13 -31.98
N GLN A 214 6.76 6.93 -32.57
CA GLN A 214 7.04 6.65 -34.00
C GLN A 214 6.18 7.42 -35.02
N ARG A 215 4.86 7.49 -34.82
CA ARG A 215 3.92 8.08 -35.80
C ARG A 215 3.15 9.24 -35.21
N GLN A 216 3.33 10.43 -35.80
CA GLN A 216 2.70 11.68 -35.35
C GLN A 216 1.16 11.65 -35.43
N SER A 217 0.58 10.99 -36.45
CA SER A 217 -0.88 10.88 -36.60
C SER A 217 -1.56 10.05 -35.50
N ARG A 218 -0.84 9.09 -34.89
CA ARG A 218 -1.37 8.26 -33.80
C ARG A 218 -1.20 8.90 -32.42
N ARG A 219 -0.42 9.98 -32.28
CA ARG A 219 -0.14 10.66 -30.99
C ARG A 219 -1.41 11.15 -30.28
N LYS A 220 -2.44 11.58 -31.03
CA LYS A 220 -3.66 12.21 -30.47
C LYS A 220 -4.65 11.22 -29.86
N GLY A 221 -4.65 9.95 -30.28
CA GLY A 221 -5.59 8.93 -29.78
C GLY A 221 -5.08 8.11 -28.60
N ILE A 222 -3.79 8.18 -28.28
CA ILE A 222 -3.11 7.36 -27.27
C ILE A 222 -3.40 7.83 -25.86
N TYR A 223 -3.21 9.13 -25.61
CA TYR A 223 -3.32 9.70 -24.28
C TYR A 223 -4.76 9.71 -23.74
N PRO A 224 -5.85 9.99 -24.48
CA PRO A 224 -7.19 9.94 -23.88
C PRO A 224 -7.57 8.53 -23.44
N VAL A 225 -7.14 7.49 -24.16
CA VAL A 225 -7.42 6.08 -23.81
C VAL A 225 -6.63 5.65 -22.58
N ALA A 226 -5.32 5.92 -22.57
CA ALA A 226 -4.46 5.60 -21.42
C ALA A 226 -4.93 6.35 -20.17
N PHE A 227 -5.32 7.61 -20.36
CA PHE A 227 -5.80 8.46 -19.30
C PHE A 227 -7.17 8.02 -18.76
N ALA A 228 -8.10 7.65 -19.64
CA ALA A 228 -9.39 7.09 -19.20
C ALA A 228 -9.19 5.81 -18.39
N GLY A 229 -8.33 4.90 -18.85
CA GLY A 229 -8.00 3.67 -18.14
C GLY A 229 -7.40 3.90 -16.76
N ALA A 230 -6.34 4.72 -16.68
CA ALA A 230 -5.66 4.95 -15.41
C ALA A 230 -6.43 5.88 -14.47
N GLY A 231 -7.15 6.87 -15.01
CA GLY A 231 -8.05 7.72 -14.24
C GLY A 231 -9.20 6.92 -13.62
N LEU A 232 -9.78 5.96 -14.37
CA LEU A 232 -10.76 5.02 -13.83
C LEU A 232 -10.16 4.18 -12.71
N MET A 233 -8.95 3.63 -12.91
CA MET A 233 -8.27 2.86 -11.85
C MET A 233 -8.02 3.67 -10.59
N LEU A 234 -7.60 4.94 -10.73
CA LEU A 234 -7.47 5.85 -9.60
C LEU A 234 -8.83 6.05 -8.91
N LEU A 235 -9.89 6.36 -9.66
CA LEU A 235 -11.23 6.55 -9.09
C LEU A 235 -11.76 5.31 -8.38
N PHE A 236 -11.58 4.12 -8.96
CA PHE A 236 -11.95 2.87 -8.32
C PHE A 236 -11.10 2.61 -7.06
N SER A 237 -9.79 2.88 -7.11
CA SER A 237 -8.94 2.72 -5.93
C SER A 237 -9.33 3.67 -4.79
N THR A 238 -9.57 4.95 -5.08
CA THR A 238 -10.05 5.93 -4.10
C THR A 238 -11.45 5.56 -3.61
N GLY A 239 -12.36 5.18 -4.51
CA GLY A 239 -13.72 4.80 -4.18
C GLY A 239 -13.79 3.59 -3.26
N LEU A 240 -13.03 2.53 -3.56
CA LEU A 240 -12.94 1.38 -2.67
C LEU A 240 -12.27 1.73 -1.34
N THR A 241 -11.23 2.56 -1.35
CA THR A 241 -10.57 3.02 -0.11
C THR A 241 -11.56 3.74 0.79
N VAL A 242 -12.30 4.68 0.24
CA VAL A 242 -13.28 5.47 0.97
C VAL A 242 -14.50 4.65 1.41
N CYS A 243 -14.94 3.68 0.60
CA CYS A 243 -16.07 2.81 0.97
C CYS A 243 -15.68 1.74 1.99
N LEU A 244 -14.46 1.20 1.94
CA LEU A 244 -14.03 0.07 2.79
C LEU A 244 -13.24 0.49 4.03
N LEU A 245 -12.61 1.67 4.01
CA LEU A 245 -11.97 2.29 5.18
C LEU A 245 -12.70 3.55 5.60
N SER A 246 -12.73 3.78 6.90
CA SER A 246 -13.20 5.02 7.51
C SER A 246 -12.19 6.15 7.34
N PRO A 247 -12.60 7.44 7.45
CA PRO A 247 -11.66 8.56 7.40
C PRO A 247 -10.53 8.47 8.43
N GLU A 248 -10.84 7.95 9.63
CA GLU A 248 -9.87 7.70 10.71
C GLU A 248 -8.94 6.53 10.38
N GLY A 249 -9.49 5.44 9.82
CA GLY A 249 -8.71 4.32 9.28
C GLY A 249 -7.74 4.78 8.18
N ILE A 250 -8.17 5.65 7.27
CA ILE A 250 -7.35 6.21 6.20
C ILE A 250 -6.24 7.11 6.78
N ALA A 251 -6.55 7.96 7.75
CA ALA A 251 -5.57 8.86 8.35
C ALA A 251 -4.54 8.13 9.23
N GLY A 252 -4.94 7.03 9.88
CA GLY A 252 -4.07 6.17 10.68
C GLY A 252 -3.11 5.33 9.85
N GLU A 253 -3.48 5.03 8.61
CA GLU A 253 -2.72 4.12 7.74
C GLU A 253 -1.75 4.83 6.81
N ARG A 254 -0.51 4.34 6.77
CA ARG A 254 0.51 4.87 5.85
C ARG A 254 0.20 4.51 4.38
N TYR A 255 -0.45 3.37 4.16
CA TYR A 255 -0.77 2.84 2.84
C TYR A 255 -2.24 2.35 2.78
N PRO A 256 -3.22 3.28 2.75
CA PRO A 256 -4.64 2.92 2.88
C PRO A 256 -5.11 1.91 1.83
N PHE A 257 -4.75 2.11 0.56
CA PHE A 257 -5.11 1.16 -0.49
C PHE A 257 -4.49 -0.24 -0.27
N GLY A 258 -3.31 -0.33 0.35
CA GLY A 258 -2.72 -1.62 0.71
C GLY A 258 -3.54 -2.37 1.77
N VAL A 259 -4.27 -1.67 2.63
CA VAL A 259 -5.23 -2.29 3.58
C VAL A 259 -6.50 -2.71 2.84
N VAL A 260 -6.98 -1.92 1.88
CA VAL A 260 -8.10 -2.30 1.01
C VAL A 260 -7.84 -3.63 0.29
N LEU A 261 -6.62 -3.86 -0.20
CA LEU A 261 -6.22 -5.13 -0.82
C LEU A 261 -6.37 -6.33 0.13
N GLN A 262 -6.32 -6.12 1.45
CA GLN A 262 -6.53 -7.15 2.48
C GLN A 262 -8.00 -7.35 2.84
N LEU A 263 -8.83 -6.32 2.64
CA LEU A 263 -10.25 -6.33 3.00
C LEU A 263 -11.13 -6.96 1.92
N ILE A 264 -10.68 -6.95 0.65
CA ILE A 264 -11.47 -7.46 -0.48
C ILE A 264 -11.49 -8.99 -0.48
N ARG A 265 -12.64 -9.59 -0.18
CA ARG A 265 -12.78 -11.05 -0.13
C ARG A 265 -13.00 -11.66 -1.51
N PHE A 266 -12.23 -12.68 -1.85
CA PHE A 266 -12.44 -13.48 -3.06
C PHE A 266 -13.29 -14.72 -2.74
N PRO A 267 -14.29 -15.06 -3.58
CA PRO A 267 -15.11 -16.25 -3.35
C PRO A 267 -14.27 -17.53 -3.48
N GLY A 268 -14.37 -18.41 -2.48
CA GLY A 268 -13.79 -19.76 -2.52
C GLY A 268 -12.38 -19.92 -1.92
N ASN A 269 -11.88 -18.90 -1.19
CA ASN A 269 -10.67 -18.95 -0.35
C ASN A 269 -9.45 -19.71 -0.94
N PHE A 270 -9.21 -19.60 -2.26
CA PHE A 270 -8.18 -20.37 -2.98
C PHE A 270 -6.74 -20.09 -2.50
N ILE A 271 -6.49 -18.93 -1.86
CA ILE A 271 -5.18 -18.51 -1.35
C ILE A 271 -5.42 -17.76 -0.03
N SER A 272 -4.83 -18.22 1.07
CA SER A 272 -4.98 -17.62 2.42
C SER A 272 -4.41 -16.19 2.54
N ARG A 273 -3.58 -15.76 1.57
CA ARG A 273 -2.88 -14.47 1.57
C ARG A 273 -2.75 -13.83 0.18
N TYR A 274 -3.89 -13.60 -0.48
CA TYR A 274 -3.93 -12.98 -1.82
C TYR A 274 -3.52 -11.50 -1.82
N ASP A 275 -3.62 -10.79 -0.69
CA ASP A 275 -3.22 -9.39 -0.55
C ASP A 275 -1.75 -9.18 -0.92
N ILE A 276 -0.86 -10.09 -0.49
CA ILE A 276 0.57 -10.05 -0.84
C ILE A 276 0.75 -10.16 -2.36
N PHE A 277 -0.02 -11.03 -3.02
CA PHE A 277 0.05 -11.20 -4.46
C PHE A 277 -0.34 -9.90 -5.19
N PHE A 278 -1.43 -9.25 -4.78
CA PHE A 278 -1.85 -7.98 -5.39
C PHE A 278 -0.89 -6.83 -5.07
N VAL A 279 -0.34 -6.78 -3.85
CA VAL A 279 0.73 -5.84 -3.51
C VAL A 279 1.94 -6.08 -4.40
N MET A 280 2.39 -7.32 -4.59
CA MET A 280 3.51 -7.64 -5.48
C MET A 280 3.23 -7.20 -6.93
N LEU A 281 2.04 -7.50 -7.46
CA LEU A 281 1.66 -7.07 -8.81
C LEU A 281 1.60 -5.54 -8.94
N TRP A 282 1.03 -4.85 -7.96
CA TRP A 282 1.06 -3.39 -7.93
C TRP A 282 2.50 -2.88 -7.87
N MET A 283 3.37 -3.46 -7.04
CA MET A 283 4.78 -3.11 -6.94
C MET A 283 5.56 -3.38 -8.24
N MET A 284 5.04 -4.20 -9.16
CA MET A 284 5.62 -4.31 -10.51
C MET A 284 5.44 -3.03 -11.33
N SER A 285 4.35 -2.27 -11.14
CA SER A 285 4.17 -0.95 -11.79
C SER A 285 5.25 0.06 -11.37
N PHE A 286 5.80 -0.09 -10.16
CA PHE A 286 6.87 0.76 -9.65
C PHE A 286 8.13 0.68 -10.52
N PHE A 287 8.42 -0.47 -11.13
CA PHE A 287 9.57 -0.62 -12.03
C PHE A 287 9.44 0.27 -13.26
N VAL A 288 8.23 0.41 -13.79
CA VAL A 288 7.98 1.27 -14.95
C VAL A 288 8.10 2.74 -14.55
N PHE A 289 7.56 3.10 -13.38
CA PHE A 289 7.61 4.45 -12.81
C PHE A 289 9.03 4.91 -12.45
N ALA A 290 9.72 4.18 -11.58
CA ALA A 290 11.10 4.50 -11.18
C ALA A 290 12.09 4.35 -12.35
N GLY A 291 11.84 3.39 -13.26
CA GLY A 291 12.62 3.24 -14.49
C GLY A 291 12.51 4.48 -15.40
N GLY A 292 11.31 5.08 -15.50
CA GLY A 292 11.11 6.34 -16.21
C GLY A 292 11.93 7.49 -15.62
N MET A 293 11.93 7.63 -14.29
CA MET A 293 12.74 8.64 -13.61
C MET A 293 14.24 8.48 -13.88
N LEU A 294 14.74 7.24 -13.88
CA LEU A 294 16.15 6.96 -14.17
C LEU A 294 16.51 7.29 -15.63
N ILE A 295 15.60 7.06 -16.59
CA ILE A 295 15.78 7.50 -17.98
C ILE A 295 15.79 9.03 -18.08
N HIS A 296 14.91 9.72 -17.34
CA HIS A 296 14.93 11.18 -17.29
C HIS A 296 16.25 11.74 -16.75
N LEU A 297 16.82 11.11 -15.73
CA LEU A 297 18.14 11.45 -15.20
C LEU A 297 19.25 11.27 -16.24
N THR A 298 19.26 10.16 -16.97
CA THR A 298 20.28 9.93 -18.00
C THR A 298 20.18 10.94 -19.14
N VAL A 299 18.95 11.29 -19.57
CA VAL A 299 18.72 12.30 -20.60
C VAL A 299 19.14 13.70 -20.13
N ALA A 300 18.77 14.09 -18.92
CA ALA A 300 19.12 15.40 -18.36
C ALA A 300 20.64 15.56 -18.18
N ALA A 301 21.31 14.53 -17.64
CA ALA A 301 22.75 14.53 -17.44
C ALA A 301 23.54 14.58 -18.75
N LYS A 302 23.10 13.89 -19.81
CA LYS A 302 23.67 14.04 -21.16
C LYS A 302 23.51 15.46 -21.71
N GLY A 303 22.33 16.05 -21.50
CA GLY A 303 22.06 17.44 -21.89
C GLY A 303 23.01 18.44 -21.22
N LEU A 304 23.50 18.11 -20.02
CA LEU A 304 24.46 18.92 -19.26
C LEU A 304 25.93 18.64 -19.65
N ILE A 305 26.30 17.37 -19.82
CA ILE A 305 27.70 16.90 -20.02
C ILE A 305 28.19 17.13 -21.46
N ARG A 306 27.32 17.56 -22.38
CA ARG A 306 27.72 18.06 -23.72
C ARG A 306 28.51 17.03 -24.54
N THR A 307 28.15 15.76 -24.44
CA THR A 307 28.76 14.69 -25.25
C THR A 307 28.03 14.53 -26.57
N ASP A 308 28.67 14.99 -27.64
CA ASP A 308 28.18 14.92 -29.03
C ASP A 308 28.35 13.52 -29.67
N ASN A 309 28.84 12.52 -28.93
CA ASN A 309 29.21 11.22 -29.49
C ASN A 309 28.25 10.08 -29.10
N LYS A 310 27.94 9.25 -30.09
CA LYS A 310 26.95 8.14 -30.13
C LYS A 310 27.35 6.92 -29.28
N ASP A 311 27.90 7.11 -28.10
CA ASP A 311 28.37 6.00 -27.28
C ASP A 311 27.27 5.51 -26.34
N ALA A 312 26.50 4.52 -26.78
CA ALA A 312 25.59 3.73 -25.93
C ALA A 312 26.30 3.12 -24.69
N LYS A 313 27.64 3.09 -24.68
CA LYS A 313 28.48 2.74 -23.51
C LYS A 313 28.40 3.79 -22.39
N MET A 314 28.19 5.06 -22.69
CA MET A 314 28.10 6.13 -21.71
C MET A 314 26.77 6.10 -20.96
N ASP A 315 25.67 5.74 -21.62
CA ASP A 315 24.34 5.55 -21.04
C ASP A 315 24.36 4.52 -19.93
N ARG A 316 25.04 3.39 -20.19
CA ARG A 316 25.23 2.32 -19.22
C ARG A 316 26.09 2.78 -18.05
N LYS A 317 27.20 3.48 -18.31
CA LYS A 317 28.10 3.98 -17.24
C LYS A 317 27.40 5.01 -16.34
N LEU A 318 26.60 5.90 -16.92
CA LEU A 318 25.88 6.94 -16.18
C LEU A 318 24.70 6.34 -15.39
N ALA A 319 23.94 5.43 -15.99
CA ALA A 319 22.90 4.67 -15.29
C ALA A 319 23.49 3.79 -14.16
N LEU A 320 24.66 3.18 -14.38
CA LEU A 320 25.42 2.46 -13.35
C LEU A 320 25.90 3.39 -12.23
N LEU A 321 26.42 4.58 -12.57
CA LEU A 321 26.93 5.52 -11.57
C LEU A 321 25.80 6.10 -10.72
N PHE A 322 24.68 6.47 -11.32
CA PHE A 322 23.46 6.85 -10.57
C PHE A 322 22.94 5.66 -9.76
N GLY A 323 22.87 4.47 -10.34
CA GLY A 323 22.48 3.24 -9.65
C GLY A 323 23.34 2.99 -8.40
N ILE A 324 24.66 3.03 -8.52
CA ILE A 324 25.63 2.81 -7.43
C ILE A 324 25.52 3.90 -6.37
N LEU A 325 25.45 5.18 -6.75
CA LEU A 325 25.35 6.29 -5.80
C LEU A 325 24.06 6.20 -4.97
N ILE A 326 22.97 5.77 -5.60
CA ILE A 326 21.66 5.57 -4.98
C ILE A 326 21.65 4.32 -4.10
N THR A 327 22.26 3.22 -4.55
CA THR A 327 22.42 1.98 -3.76
C THR A 327 23.26 2.24 -2.51
N ALA A 328 24.33 3.03 -2.61
CA ALA A 328 25.13 3.45 -1.46
C ALA A 328 24.32 4.34 -0.49
N GLY A 329 23.49 5.25 -1.00
CA GLY A 329 22.63 6.10 -0.17
C GLY A 329 21.47 5.37 0.51
N LEU A 330 20.96 4.28 -0.08
CA LEU A 330 19.85 3.48 0.46
C LEU A 330 20.33 2.42 1.45
N LEU A 331 21.46 1.76 1.20
CA LEU A 331 22.01 0.73 2.09
C LEU A 331 22.61 1.32 3.36
N CYS A 332 23.17 2.53 3.33
CA CYS A 332 23.73 3.17 4.53
C CYS A 332 22.66 3.70 5.52
N GLY A 333 21.37 3.71 5.16
CA GLY A 333 20.33 4.36 5.96
C GLY A 333 19.27 3.46 6.61
N CYS A 334 19.23 2.15 6.33
CA CYS A 334 18.10 1.28 6.70
C CYS A 334 18.47 -0.01 7.43
N TYR A 335 19.73 -0.21 7.82
CA TYR A 335 20.19 -1.56 8.16
C TYR A 335 20.28 -1.90 9.65
N ALA A 336 20.54 -0.93 10.53
CA ALA A 336 21.00 -1.26 11.89
C ALA A 336 19.90 -1.64 12.90
N GLU A 337 18.63 -1.24 12.69
CA GLU A 337 17.58 -1.40 13.73
C GLU A 337 16.47 -2.42 13.38
N ARG A 338 16.56 -3.14 12.25
CA ARG A 338 15.42 -3.91 11.72
C ARG A 338 15.73 -5.35 11.35
N GLU A 339 16.63 -6.00 12.09
CA GLU A 339 16.87 -7.44 11.95
C GLU A 339 15.79 -8.27 12.68
N PRO A 340 15.35 -9.42 12.12
CA PRO A 340 14.29 -10.25 12.69
C PRO A 340 14.65 -10.83 14.06
N GLN A 341 15.93 -11.07 14.32
CA GLN A 341 16.42 -11.60 15.60
C GLN A 341 16.18 -10.63 16.76
N ASN A 342 16.03 -9.33 16.46
CA ASN A 342 15.77 -8.27 17.44
C ASN A 342 14.28 -7.89 17.53
N ARG A 343 13.37 -8.73 17.00
CA ARG A 343 11.92 -8.50 17.04
C ARG A 343 11.14 -9.70 17.54
N ASN A 344 10.09 -9.41 18.30
CA ASN A 344 9.08 -10.38 18.70
C ASN A 344 7.75 -10.06 18.02
N TYR A 345 7.29 -10.99 17.18
CA TYR A 345 6.00 -10.88 16.50
C TYR A 345 4.88 -11.32 17.45
N ILE A 346 3.87 -10.47 17.61
CA ILE A 346 2.67 -10.80 18.38
C ILE A 346 1.66 -11.43 17.43
N MET A 347 1.17 -12.62 17.74
CA MET A 347 0.17 -13.34 16.92
C MET A 347 -1.23 -13.34 17.55
N CYS A 348 -1.34 -13.09 18.84
CA CYS A 348 -2.61 -12.82 19.48
C CYS A 348 -2.39 -11.91 20.69
N MET A 349 -3.39 -11.07 20.93
CA MET A 349 -3.47 -10.23 22.12
C MET A 349 -4.79 -10.51 22.82
N GLY A 350 -4.72 -10.96 24.06
CA GLY A 350 -5.84 -11.09 24.97
C GLY A 350 -5.90 -9.87 25.88
N ILE A 351 -7.07 -9.28 26.08
CA ILE A 351 -7.26 -8.15 26.99
C ILE A 351 -8.37 -8.51 27.97
N ASP A 352 -8.00 -8.58 29.24
CA ASP A 352 -8.89 -8.85 30.37
C ASP A 352 -8.95 -7.64 31.30
N SER A 353 -10.04 -7.51 32.06
CA SER A 353 -10.12 -6.52 33.15
C SER A 353 -9.34 -7.04 34.35
N ASP A 354 -8.47 -6.21 34.93
CA ASP A 354 -7.74 -6.59 36.13
C ASP A 354 -8.56 -6.34 37.41
N PRO A 355 -8.65 -7.30 38.36
CA PRO A 355 -9.39 -7.12 39.62
C PRO A 355 -8.84 -6.00 40.52
N GLU A 356 -7.54 -5.69 40.43
CA GLU A 356 -6.89 -4.65 41.23
C GLU A 356 -7.00 -3.24 40.61
N GLY A 357 -7.57 -3.16 39.40
CA GLY A 357 -7.77 -1.93 38.64
C GLY A 357 -6.77 -1.79 37.49
N GLY A 358 -7.29 -1.71 36.26
CA GLY A 358 -6.49 -1.63 35.04
C GLY A 358 -6.85 -2.74 34.05
N LEU A 359 -5.92 -3.04 33.16
CA LEU A 359 -6.00 -4.06 32.13
C LEU A 359 -4.94 -5.14 32.39
N LYS A 360 -5.32 -6.38 32.14
CA LYS A 360 -4.41 -7.52 32.10
C LYS A 360 -4.31 -7.97 30.65
N ILE A 361 -3.12 -7.82 30.05
CA ILE A 361 -2.90 -8.07 28.63
C ILE A 361 -1.99 -9.28 28.45
N SER A 362 -2.50 -10.26 27.71
CA SER A 362 -1.83 -11.51 27.38
C SER A 362 -1.35 -11.47 25.93
N TYR A 363 -0.06 -11.72 25.71
CA TYR A 363 0.56 -11.71 24.39
C TYR A 363 1.02 -13.13 24.02
N GLY A 364 0.48 -13.64 22.91
CA GLY A 364 0.93 -14.91 22.33
C GLY A 364 1.93 -14.69 21.18
N PHE A 365 2.95 -15.53 21.16
CA PHE A 365 4.04 -15.50 20.18
C PHE A 365 3.95 -16.72 19.26
N PRO A 366 4.40 -16.63 18.01
CA PRO A 366 4.36 -17.78 17.12
C PRO A 366 5.40 -18.81 17.51
N ASP A 367 5.04 -20.09 17.48
CA ASP A 367 6.02 -21.16 17.35
C ASP A 367 6.54 -21.20 15.90
N LEU A 368 7.69 -20.57 15.69
CA LEU A 368 8.35 -20.52 14.39
C LEU A 368 8.75 -21.90 13.90
N SER A 369 9.07 -22.85 14.79
CA SER A 369 9.48 -24.20 14.43
C SER A 369 8.29 -24.99 13.88
N ALA A 370 7.13 -24.90 14.54
CA ALA A 370 5.88 -25.49 14.06
C ALA A 370 5.39 -24.85 12.74
N LEU A 371 5.53 -23.53 12.56
CA LEU A 371 5.05 -22.83 11.37
C LEU A 371 5.93 -23.00 10.13
N THR A 372 7.24 -23.18 10.32
CA THR A 372 8.21 -23.23 9.20
C THR A 372 8.68 -24.65 8.87
N GLY A 373 8.49 -25.61 9.78
CA GLY A 373 9.02 -26.97 9.65
C GLY A 373 10.55 -27.03 9.70
N THR A 374 11.19 -25.96 10.16
CA THR A 374 12.64 -25.85 10.37
C THR A 374 12.92 -25.55 11.84
N ASP A 375 13.99 -26.11 12.41
CA ASP A 375 14.42 -25.83 13.80
C ASP A 375 14.76 -24.34 13.94
N ALA A 376 13.79 -23.54 14.37
CA ALA A 376 13.87 -22.08 14.47
C ALA A 376 14.04 -21.61 15.94
N GLY A 377 14.23 -22.53 16.88
CA GLY A 377 14.35 -22.27 18.32
C GLY A 377 13.11 -22.73 19.10
N GLU A 378 13.20 -22.63 20.44
CA GLU A 378 12.07 -22.89 21.34
C GLU A 378 11.03 -21.78 21.21
N ALA A 379 9.75 -22.15 21.25
CA ALA A 379 8.64 -21.21 21.24
C ALA A 379 8.75 -20.25 22.44
N GLU A 380 8.62 -18.95 22.20
CA GLU A 380 8.54 -18.00 23.31
C GLU A 380 7.19 -18.19 24.01
N PRO A 381 7.18 -18.42 25.34
CA PRO A 381 5.94 -18.62 26.07
C PRO A 381 5.11 -17.33 26.05
N MET A 382 3.79 -17.49 26.18
CA MET A 382 2.88 -16.36 26.42
C MET A 382 3.42 -15.46 27.54
N ARG A 383 3.31 -14.14 27.34
CA ARG A 383 3.59 -13.14 28.38
C ARG A 383 2.31 -12.45 28.80
N VAL A 384 2.16 -12.26 30.11
CA VAL A 384 1.02 -11.56 30.71
C VAL A 384 1.53 -10.32 31.42
N ILE A 385 0.95 -9.16 31.12
CA ILE A 385 1.34 -7.85 31.67
C ILE A 385 0.11 -7.13 32.19
N THR A 386 0.19 -6.67 33.44
CA THR A 386 -0.81 -5.78 34.03
C THR A 386 -0.38 -4.32 33.83
N ALA A 387 -1.27 -3.50 33.27
CA ALA A 387 -1.02 -2.09 32.98
C ALA A 387 -2.32 -1.27 33.04
N ALA A 388 -2.23 0.06 33.16
CA ALA A 388 -3.42 0.91 33.14
C ALA A 388 -3.98 1.14 31.72
N SER A 389 -3.17 0.94 30.69
CA SER A 389 -3.53 1.15 29.28
C SER A 389 -2.82 0.18 28.34
N VAL A 390 -3.32 0.04 27.11
CA VAL A 390 -2.69 -0.76 26.06
C VAL A 390 -1.30 -0.22 25.70
N SER A 391 -1.14 1.10 25.71
CA SER A 391 0.14 1.75 25.39
C SER A 391 1.19 1.49 26.46
N GLU A 392 0.81 1.59 27.75
CA GLU A 392 1.69 1.24 28.88
C GLU A 392 2.08 -0.24 28.87
N ALA A 393 1.15 -1.15 28.56
CA ALA A 393 1.46 -2.58 28.44
C ALA A 393 2.50 -2.85 27.35
N SER A 394 2.41 -2.15 26.22
CA SER A 394 3.40 -2.22 25.14
C SER A 394 4.77 -1.71 25.58
N GLU A 395 4.84 -0.61 26.33
CA GLU A 395 6.09 -0.09 26.89
C GLU A 395 6.73 -1.07 27.88
N LEU A 396 5.93 -1.66 28.78
CA LEU A 396 6.40 -2.67 29.73
C LEU A 396 6.85 -3.96 29.05
N LEU A 397 6.15 -4.40 28.01
CA LEU A 397 6.56 -5.56 27.21
C LEU A 397 7.92 -5.33 26.56
N ASN A 398 8.11 -4.15 25.95
CA ASN A 398 9.37 -3.76 25.33
C ASN A 398 10.49 -3.59 26.35
N ALA A 399 10.19 -3.13 27.58
CA ALA A 399 11.18 -3.06 28.66
C ALA A 399 11.56 -4.46 29.20
N SER A 400 10.66 -5.43 29.09
CA SER A 400 10.87 -6.82 29.54
C SER A 400 11.57 -7.72 28.53
N SER A 401 11.87 -7.22 27.33
CA SER A 401 12.46 -8.00 26.25
C SER A 401 13.64 -7.25 25.63
N ASP A 402 14.72 -7.97 25.31
CA ASP A 402 15.83 -7.43 24.52
C ASP A 402 15.43 -7.20 23.04
N LYS A 403 14.21 -7.63 22.66
CA LYS A 403 13.65 -7.53 21.32
C LYS A 403 12.50 -6.52 21.29
N THR A 404 12.41 -5.79 20.18
CA THR A 404 11.32 -4.85 19.91
C THR A 404 10.03 -5.59 19.50
N THR A 405 8.90 -5.23 20.12
CA THR A 405 7.61 -5.86 19.83
C THR A 405 7.05 -5.38 18.48
N ASP A 406 6.49 -6.30 17.69
CA ASP A 406 5.92 -6.03 16.37
C ASP A 406 4.48 -6.58 16.26
N TYR A 407 3.50 -5.66 16.23
CA TYR A 407 2.07 -5.94 16.10
C TYR A 407 1.58 -6.04 14.65
N SER A 408 2.45 -5.79 13.67
CA SER A 408 2.05 -5.64 12.25
C SER A 408 1.43 -6.90 11.64
N GLN A 409 1.68 -8.06 12.24
CA GLN A 409 1.20 -9.36 11.77
C GLN A 409 0.10 -9.94 12.64
N MET A 410 -0.34 -9.26 13.71
CA MET A 410 -1.31 -9.79 14.66
C MET A 410 -2.69 -9.99 14.01
N PRO A 411 -3.17 -11.24 13.85
CA PRO A 411 -4.48 -11.52 13.27
C PRO A 411 -5.66 -11.30 14.22
N VAL A 412 -5.48 -11.42 15.54
CA VAL A 412 -6.59 -11.51 16.51
C VAL A 412 -6.33 -10.69 17.77
N ILE A 413 -7.37 -9.98 18.21
CA ILE A 413 -7.50 -9.35 19.53
C ILE A 413 -8.72 -10.01 20.21
N LEU A 414 -8.49 -10.66 21.34
CA LEU A 414 -9.50 -11.34 22.13
C LEU A 414 -9.79 -10.54 23.39
N MET A 415 -11.06 -10.25 23.66
CA MET A 415 -11.49 -9.52 24.86
C MET A 415 -12.17 -10.46 25.84
N GLY A 416 -11.79 -10.40 27.11
CA GLY A 416 -12.47 -11.11 28.18
C GLY A 416 -13.92 -10.67 28.34
N LYS A 417 -14.77 -11.57 28.85
CA LYS A 417 -16.20 -11.31 29.04
C LYS A 417 -16.47 -10.05 29.86
N ASP A 418 -15.84 -9.92 31.01
CA ASP A 418 -16.06 -8.81 31.94
C ASP A 418 -15.67 -7.45 31.32
N LEU A 419 -14.57 -7.43 30.56
CA LEU A 419 -14.13 -6.23 29.83
C LEU A 419 -15.10 -5.87 28.70
N PHE A 420 -15.58 -6.88 27.98
CA PHE A 420 -16.42 -6.70 26.80
C PHE A 420 -17.86 -6.28 27.15
N GLU A 421 -18.38 -6.73 28.29
CA GLU A 421 -19.72 -6.36 28.77
C GLU A 421 -19.75 -4.97 29.43
N ASP A 422 -18.62 -4.51 29.99
CA ASP A 422 -18.47 -3.15 30.49
C ASP A 422 -18.33 -2.14 29.33
N GLN A 423 -19.41 -1.39 29.08
CA GLN A 423 -19.48 -0.44 27.96
C GLN A 423 -18.43 0.68 28.05
N GLU A 424 -18.11 1.16 29.26
CA GLU A 424 -17.16 2.26 29.46
C GLU A 424 -15.73 1.78 29.20
N LYS A 425 -15.35 0.66 29.81
CA LYS A 425 -14.02 0.06 29.59
C LYS A 425 -13.82 -0.44 28.17
N ARG A 426 -14.82 -1.09 27.58
CA ARG A 426 -14.77 -1.52 26.17
C ARG A 426 -14.53 -0.32 25.26
N SER A 427 -15.26 0.78 25.45
CA SER A 427 -15.09 1.97 24.63
C SER A 427 -13.71 2.61 24.81
N GLN A 428 -13.19 2.65 26.03
CA GLN A 428 -11.83 3.12 26.31
C GLN A 428 -10.78 2.27 25.58
N VAL A 429 -10.80 0.94 25.76
CA VAL A 429 -9.84 0.03 25.12
C VAL A 429 -9.91 0.11 23.60
N MET A 430 -11.12 0.17 23.03
CA MET A 430 -11.29 0.29 21.58
C MET A 430 -10.72 1.61 21.03
N ASN A 431 -10.84 2.72 21.78
CA ASN A 431 -10.23 3.99 21.39
C ASN A 431 -8.69 3.92 21.48
N GLU A 432 -8.14 3.29 22.53
CA GLU A 432 -6.69 3.10 22.65
C GLU A 432 -6.13 2.25 21.50
N LEU A 433 -6.81 1.15 21.15
CA LEU A 433 -6.47 0.31 19.99
C LEU A 433 -6.60 1.06 18.66
N ALA A 434 -7.54 2.02 18.57
CA ALA A 434 -7.71 2.87 17.39
C ALA A 434 -6.54 3.83 17.18
N ASP A 435 -6.02 4.40 18.27
CA ASP A 435 -4.92 5.36 18.25
C ASP A 435 -3.55 4.69 17.98
N GLU A 436 -3.40 3.42 18.34
CA GLU A 436 -2.19 2.64 18.09
C GLU A 436 -1.97 2.35 16.60
N LYS A 437 -0.99 3.03 16.00
CA LYS A 437 -0.65 2.90 14.56
C LYS A 437 0.11 1.62 14.22
N THR A 438 0.56 0.89 15.22
CA THR A 438 1.34 -0.34 15.05
C THR A 438 0.44 -1.57 14.85
N ILE A 439 -0.81 -1.51 15.31
CA ILE A 439 -1.78 -2.59 15.24
C ILE A 439 -2.47 -2.57 13.87
N ARG A 440 -2.56 -3.75 13.24
CA ARG A 440 -3.21 -3.92 11.94
C ARG A 440 -4.72 -3.65 12.04
N ARG A 441 -5.24 -2.75 11.20
CA ARG A 441 -6.68 -2.40 11.14
C ARG A 441 -7.61 -3.57 10.80
N THR A 442 -7.09 -4.62 10.15
CA THR A 442 -7.85 -5.82 9.82
C THR A 442 -7.75 -6.92 10.90
N ALA A 443 -7.17 -6.64 12.06
CA ALA A 443 -7.16 -7.58 13.17
C ALA A 443 -8.62 -7.91 13.57
N LEU A 444 -8.91 -9.20 13.74
CA LEU A 444 -10.21 -9.68 14.20
C LEU A 444 -10.37 -9.34 15.68
N ILE A 445 -11.50 -8.73 16.04
CA ILE A 445 -11.96 -8.57 17.42
C ILE A 445 -12.87 -9.74 17.74
N ALA A 446 -12.51 -10.51 18.75
CA ALA A 446 -13.28 -11.63 19.28
C ALA A 446 -13.50 -11.47 20.78
N ARG A 447 -14.48 -12.21 21.32
CA ARG A 447 -14.75 -12.26 22.76
C ARG A 447 -14.41 -13.66 23.29
N ALA A 448 -13.85 -13.74 24.49
CA ALA A 448 -13.78 -14.98 25.26
C ALA A 448 -15.02 -15.11 26.17
N GLU A 449 -15.51 -16.32 26.38
CA GLU A 449 -16.63 -16.55 27.32
C GLU A 449 -16.22 -16.42 28.79
N HIS A 450 -14.93 -16.60 29.07
CA HIS A 450 -14.33 -16.34 30.37
C HIS A 450 -13.23 -15.29 30.20
N THR A 451 -11.97 -15.65 30.45
CA THR A 451 -10.84 -14.75 30.23
C THR A 451 -10.23 -14.95 28.85
N ALA A 452 -9.66 -13.90 28.28
CA ALA A 452 -8.91 -14.01 27.05
C ALA A 452 -7.61 -14.82 27.28
N GLU A 453 -6.99 -14.68 28.45
CA GLU A 453 -5.85 -15.49 28.86
C GLU A 453 -6.11 -17.00 28.73
N ASP A 454 -7.25 -17.51 29.22
CA ASP A 454 -7.58 -18.94 29.18
C ASP A 454 -7.57 -19.52 27.76
N ILE A 455 -8.00 -18.71 26.77
CA ILE A 455 -8.05 -19.12 25.37
C ILE A 455 -6.67 -19.06 24.75
N LEU A 456 -5.89 -18.02 25.03
CA LEU A 456 -4.56 -17.88 24.45
C LEU A 456 -3.56 -18.89 25.05
N GLN A 457 -3.80 -19.43 26.25
CA GLN A 457 -2.96 -20.47 26.86
C GLN A 457 -3.03 -21.82 26.12
N LEU A 458 -4.00 -22.00 25.21
CA LEU A 458 -4.16 -23.20 24.37
C LEU A 458 -3.11 -23.33 23.26
N ASP A 459 -2.05 -22.52 23.28
CA ASP A 459 -1.03 -22.48 22.23
C ASP A 459 -0.27 -23.80 22.07
N ASP A 460 -0.10 -24.54 23.16
CA ASP A 460 0.58 -25.84 23.15
C ASP A 460 -0.22 -26.93 22.41
N ASP A 461 -1.55 -26.83 22.41
CA ASP A 461 -2.47 -27.79 21.80
C ASP A 461 -2.80 -27.45 20.33
N VAL A 462 -2.49 -26.23 19.90
CA VAL A 462 -2.80 -25.69 18.58
C VAL A 462 -1.50 -25.43 17.81
N HIS A 463 -1.04 -26.45 17.07
CA HIS A 463 0.21 -26.43 16.30
C HIS A 463 0.48 -25.09 15.56
N GLY A 464 1.33 -24.23 16.14
CA GLY A 464 1.84 -23.00 15.54
C GLY A 464 1.46 -21.71 16.28
N SER A 465 0.17 -21.37 16.33
CA SER A 465 -0.32 -20.18 17.06
C SER A 465 -1.85 -20.18 17.18
N VAL A 466 -2.40 -20.05 18.40
CA VAL A 466 -3.84 -19.89 18.66
C VAL A 466 -4.44 -18.75 17.83
N GLY A 467 -3.72 -17.63 17.69
CA GLY A 467 -4.18 -16.46 16.94
C GLY A 467 -4.43 -16.76 15.46
N VAL A 468 -3.58 -17.58 14.82
CA VAL A 468 -3.77 -18.00 13.43
C VAL A 468 -4.97 -18.92 13.32
N PHE A 469 -5.09 -19.88 14.23
CA PHE A 469 -6.19 -20.84 14.24
C PHE A 469 -7.55 -20.15 14.42
N ILE A 470 -7.68 -19.26 15.40
CA ILE A 470 -8.91 -18.47 15.64
C ILE A 470 -9.30 -17.69 14.38
N TYR A 471 -8.33 -17.03 13.75
CA TYR A 471 -8.59 -16.26 12.54
C TYR A 471 -9.11 -17.13 11.38
N GLU A 472 -8.50 -18.28 11.14
CA GLU A 472 -8.93 -19.22 10.09
C GLU A 472 -10.30 -19.83 10.40
N LEU A 473 -10.57 -20.19 11.65
CA LEU A 473 -11.86 -20.72 12.10
C LEU A 473 -12.98 -19.70 11.88
N CYS A 474 -12.73 -18.43 12.21
CA CYS A 474 -13.67 -17.36 11.91
C CYS A 474 -13.84 -17.15 10.40
N GLN A 475 -12.76 -17.11 9.64
CA GLN A 475 -12.86 -16.91 8.18
C GLN A 475 -13.81 -17.93 7.54
N ASN A 476 -13.67 -19.22 7.90
CA ASN A 476 -14.51 -20.30 7.38
C ASN A 476 -15.97 -20.20 7.85
N ASN A 477 -16.21 -19.87 9.13
CA ASN A 477 -17.57 -19.80 9.68
C ASN A 477 -18.37 -18.58 9.20
N TYR A 478 -17.73 -17.43 9.06
CA TYR A 478 -18.39 -16.19 8.60
C TYR A 478 -18.76 -16.26 7.11
N GLU A 479 -17.93 -16.88 6.27
CA GLU A 479 -18.25 -17.08 4.85
C GLU A 479 -19.50 -17.95 4.66
N ASN A 480 -19.64 -19.03 5.44
CA ASN A 480 -20.81 -19.91 5.37
C ASN A 480 -22.11 -19.26 5.85
N LYS A 481 -22.01 -18.32 6.80
CA LYS A 481 -23.18 -17.62 7.39
C LYS A 481 -23.52 -16.29 6.72
N GLY A 482 -22.69 -15.83 5.77
CA GLY A 482 -22.88 -14.53 5.10
C GLY A 482 -22.71 -13.32 6.03
N CYS A 483 -22.03 -13.48 7.16
CA CYS A 483 -21.81 -12.43 8.15
C CYS A 483 -20.49 -11.69 7.90
N THR A 484 -20.43 -10.41 8.27
CA THR A 484 -19.20 -9.61 8.20
C THR A 484 -18.34 -9.89 9.43
N MET A 485 -17.04 -10.17 9.26
CA MET A 485 -16.13 -10.32 10.43
C MET A 485 -16.03 -9.00 11.19
N SER A 486 -15.97 -9.10 12.51
CA SER A 486 -15.68 -8.02 13.45
C SER A 486 -14.20 -7.61 13.42
N ILE A 487 -13.74 -6.95 12.36
CA ILE A 487 -12.38 -6.40 12.32
C ILE A 487 -12.29 -5.04 13.01
N LEU A 488 -11.12 -4.69 13.55
CA LEU A 488 -10.85 -3.43 14.26
C LEU A 488 -11.32 -2.20 13.48
N GLU A 489 -11.11 -2.17 12.15
CA GLU A 489 -11.57 -1.09 11.26
C GLU A 489 -13.09 -0.81 11.35
N ASN A 490 -13.91 -1.85 11.56
CA ASN A 490 -15.36 -1.66 11.66
C ASN A 490 -15.72 -0.81 12.89
N PHE A 491 -14.99 -0.98 13.98
CA PHE A 491 -15.23 -0.27 15.23
C PHE A 491 -14.71 1.16 15.17
N ILE A 492 -13.48 1.35 14.66
CA ILE A 492 -12.88 2.68 14.46
C ILE A 492 -13.80 3.54 13.59
N GLY A 493 -14.25 2.99 12.47
CA GLY A 493 -15.09 3.75 11.54
C GLY A 493 -16.51 4.05 12.01
N GLY A 494 -16.90 3.63 13.22
CA GLY A 494 -18.30 3.66 13.67
C GLY A 494 -19.22 2.85 12.75
N ARG A 495 -18.66 1.85 12.05
CA ARG A 495 -19.37 0.95 11.12
C ARG A 495 -19.88 -0.30 11.84
N ALA A 496 -19.38 -0.56 13.04
CA ALA A 496 -19.90 -1.57 13.94
C ALA A 496 -21.34 -1.18 14.33
N GLY A 497 -22.29 -2.00 13.90
CA GLY A 497 -23.71 -1.88 14.21
C GLY A 497 -24.34 -3.26 14.31
N ASP A 498 -25.68 -3.35 14.31
CA ASP A 498 -26.43 -4.59 14.57
C ASP A 498 -26.03 -5.80 13.68
N GLU A 499 -25.50 -5.56 12.48
CA GLU A 499 -25.04 -6.59 11.54
C GLU A 499 -23.58 -7.04 11.76
N THR A 500 -22.80 -6.35 12.60
CA THR A 500 -21.45 -6.77 12.97
C THR A 500 -21.53 -7.81 14.06
N VAL A 501 -21.06 -9.01 13.74
CA VAL A 501 -21.17 -10.15 14.64
C VAL A 501 -19.80 -10.49 15.19
N ILE A 502 -19.70 -10.61 16.50
CA ILE A 502 -18.47 -10.91 17.23
C ILE A 502 -18.51 -12.38 17.64
N PRO A 503 -17.46 -13.15 17.34
CA PRO A 503 -17.40 -14.54 17.71
C PRO A 503 -17.01 -14.66 19.18
N VAL A 504 -17.73 -15.51 19.89
CA VAL A 504 -17.44 -15.86 21.28
C VAL A 504 -16.76 -17.21 21.31
N PHE A 505 -15.58 -17.24 21.92
CA PHE A 505 -14.74 -18.41 22.04
C PHE A 505 -14.78 -18.98 23.45
N GLU A 506 -14.87 -20.30 23.52
CA GLU A 506 -14.73 -21.07 24.75
C GLU A 506 -13.65 -22.14 24.56
N ASN A 507 -12.97 -22.48 25.65
CA ASN A 507 -12.06 -23.61 25.68
C ASN A 507 -12.88 -24.90 25.77
N ASN A 508 -12.92 -25.68 24.68
CA ASN A 508 -13.52 -27.00 24.69
C ASN A 508 -12.44 -28.08 24.56
N SER A 509 -12.09 -28.71 25.68
CA SER A 509 -11.15 -29.84 25.72
C SER A 509 -9.76 -29.53 25.14
N GLY A 510 -9.25 -28.31 25.34
CA GLY A 510 -7.93 -27.88 24.87
C GLY A 510 -7.93 -27.18 23.50
N ILE A 511 -9.09 -26.96 22.88
CA ILE A 511 -9.19 -26.30 21.57
C ILE A 511 -10.21 -25.14 21.66
N PRO A 512 -9.90 -23.96 21.09
CA PRO A 512 -10.85 -22.85 21.06
C PRO A 512 -11.99 -23.11 20.06
N GLU A 513 -13.22 -23.09 20.53
CA GLU A 513 -14.43 -23.31 19.73
C GLU A 513 -15.35 -22.07 19.74
N ILE A 514 -16.01 -21.78 18.60
CA ILE A 514 -17.02 -20.73 18.53
C ILE A 514 -18.34 -21.27 19.09
N ILE A 515 -18.71 -20.83 20.28
CA ILE A 515 -19.97 -21.21 20.93
C ILE A 515 -21.15 -20.35 20.47
N GLU A 516 -20.91 -19.07 20.22
CA GLU A 516 -21.94 -18.13 19.81
C GLU A 516 -21.39 -16.98 18.98
N LEU A 517 -22.32 -16.27 18.34
CA LEU A 517 -22.09 -15.15 17.46
C LEU A 517 -22.97 -13.99 17.95
N ILE A 518 -22.39 -13.01 18.64
CA ILE A 518 -23.13 -11.91 19.28
C ILE A 518 -23.14 -10.67 18.39
N SER A 519 -24.29 -10.00 18.25
CA SER A 519 -24.33 -8.68 17.58
C SER A 519 -23.70 -7.62 18.47
N TYR A 520 -22.85 -6.78 17.88
CA TYR A 520 -22.31 -5.62 18.57
C TYR A 520 -23.40 -4.56 18.76
N LYS A 521 -23.73 -4.25 20.02
CA LYS A 521 -24.69 -3.21 20.42
C LYS A 521 -23.99 -2.00 21.04
#